data_AF-A0A969IPE0-F1
#
_entry.id   AF-A0A969IPE0-F1
#
_cell.length_a   1.000
_cell.length_b   1.000
_cell.length_c   1.000
_cell.angle_alpha   90.00
_cell.angle_beta   90.00
_cell.angle_gamma   90.00
#
_symmetry.space_group_name_H-M   'P 1'
#
loop_
_entity.id
_entity.type
_entity.pdbx_description
1 polymer ?
#
loop_
_entity_poly.entity_id
_entity_poly.type
_entity_poly.pdbx_seq_one_letter_code
_entity_poly.pdbx_strand_id
1 'polypeptide(L)'
;MQDALADVSLKEVEVEMRRHDKEVLEFDVTRCRFAEFFRALGEPELGALLICETDFDIASASEGEVTLNRSQTIMQGAPSCTFRYKFAPRQ
;
A
#
# COMPACT_ATOMS: atom_id res chain seq x y z
N MET A 1 -13.53 -4.87 20.31
CA MET A 1 -13.40 -3.62 19.53
C MET A 1 -12.27 -3.68 18.52
N GLN A 2 -11.13 -4.30 18.83
CA GLN A 2 -10.03 -4.53 17.86
C GLN A 2 -10.43 -5.48 16.72
N ASP A 3 -11.18 -6.55 17.01
CA ASP A 3 -11.53 -7.56 16.00
C ASP A 3 -12.46 -7.06 14.90
N ALA A 4 -13.38 -6.15 15.22
CA ALA A 4 -14.33 -5.59 14.24
C ALA A 4 -13.63 -4.67 13.23
N LEU A 5 -12.55 -3.99 13.62
CA LEU A 5 -11.78 -3.14 12.72
C LEU A 5 -10.96 -4.00 11.75
N ALA A 6 -10.43 -5.13 12.25
CA ALA A 6 -9.73 -6.12 11.43
C ALA A 6 -10.69 -6.81 10.43
N ASP A 7 -11.89 -7.18 10.86
CA ASP A 7 -12.90 -7.84 10.00
C ASP A 7 -13.43 -6.97 8.85
N VAL A 8 -13.44 -5.65 9.02
CA VAL A 8 -13.91 -4.69 8.00
C VAL A 8 -12.78 -4.23 7.09
N SER A 9 -11.55 -4.04 7.60
CA SER A 9 -10.42 -3.53 6.80
C SER A 9 -9.61 -4.63 6.08
N LEU A 10 -9.48 -5.83 6.65
CA LEU A 10 -8.68 -6.92 6.05
C LEU A 10 -9.40 -7.64 4.90
N LYS A 11 -10.70 -7.43 4.69
CA LYS A 11 -11.42 -7.96 3.52
C LYS A 11 -11.13 -7.19 2.22
N GLU A 12 -10.47 -6.03 2.32
CA GLU A 12 -10.31 -5.11 1.21
C GLU A 12 -8.94 -5.17 0.52
N VAL A 13 -7.93 -5.65 1.24
CA VAL A 13 -6.58 -5.89 0.72
C VAL A 13 -6.03 -7.19 1.26
N GLU A 14 -5.44 -8.02 0.39
CA GLU A 14 -4.70 -9.21 0.81
C GLU A 14 -3.21 -8.92 0.70
N VAL A 15 -2.45 -9.33 1.71
CA VAL A 15 -1.04 -8.96 1.89
C VAL A 15 -0.18 -10.19 2.09
N GLU A 16 0.95 -10.25 1.38
CA GLU A 16 2.05 -11.16 1.63
C GLU A 16 3.25 -10.41 2.23
N MET A 17 3.58 -10.73 3.48
CA MET A 17 4.75 -10.16 4.14
C MET A 17 6.05 -10.66 3.52
N ARG A 18 7.00 -9.75 3.28
CA ARG A 18 8.36 -10.08 2.77
C ARG A 18 9.42 -9.89 3.83
N ARG A 19 9.39 -8.75 4.55
CA ARG A 19 10.32 -8.43 5.64
C ARG A 19 9.64 -7.53 6.65
N HIS A 20 9.89 -7.78 7.93
CA HIS A 20 9.45 -6.89 9.00
C HIS A 20 10.44 -6.92 10.15
N ASP A 21 11.11 -5.80 10.36
CA ASP A 21 11.98 -5.57 11.52
C ASP A 21 11.92 -4.09 11.94
N LYS A 22 12.91 -3.64 12.71
CA LYS A 22 12.94 -2.28 13.26
C LYS A 22 13.24 -1.19 12.22
N GLU A 23 13.89 -1.54 11.13
CA GLU A 23 14.36 -0.60 10.11
C GLU A 23 13.56 -0.70 8.81
N VAL A 24 12.89 -1.85 8.59
CA VAL A 24 12.27 -2.17 7.30
C VAL A 24 10.89 -2.82 7.49
N LEU A 25 9.94 -2.39 6.65
CA LEU A 25 8.63 -3.04 6.46
C LEU A 25 8.38 -3.23 4.96
N GLU A 26 8.44 -4.47 4.49
CA GLU A 26 8.25 -4.85 3.11
C GLU A 26 7.15 -5.89 2.99
N PHE A 27 6.19 -5.63 2.10
CA PHE A 27 5.10 -6.54 1.80
C PHE A 27 4.58 -6.31 0.39
N ASP A 28 3.93 -7.33 -0.15
CA ASP A 28 3.21 -7.23 -1.42
C ASP A 28 1.72 -7.28 -1.17
N VAL A 29 0.97 -6.39 -1.80
CA VAL A 29 -0.49 -6.52 -1.86
C VAL A 29 -0.82 -7.39 -3.06
N THR A 30 -1.46 -8.53 -2.82
CA THR A 30 -1.82 -9.52 -3.86
C THR A 30 -3.28 -9.43 -4.28
N ARG A 31 -4.13 -8.76 -3.48
CA ARG A 31 -5.49 -8.38 -3.85
C ARG A 31 -5.81 -6.98 -3.34
N CYS A 32 -6.47 -6.16 -4.15
CA CYS A 32 -6.81 -4.77 -3.80
C CYS A 32 -8.18 -4.38 -4.35
N ARG A 33 -9.16 -4.17 -3.47
CA ARG A 33 -10.53 -3.79 -3.86
C ARG A 33 -10.62 -2.43 -4.52
N PHE A 34 -9.71 -1.50 -4.21
CA PHE A 34 -9.64 -0.22 -4.91
C PHE A 34 -9.28 -0.42 -6.39
N ALA A 35 -8.29 -1.26 -6.66
CA ALA A 35 -7.90 -1.59 -8.03
C ALA A 35 -9.04 -2.32 -8.77
N GLU A 36 -9.71 -3.27 -8.11
CA GLU A 36 -10.91 -3.94 -8.65
C GLU A 36 -12.00 -2.90 -9.03
N PHE A 37 -12.29 -1.96 -8.13
CA PHE A 37 -13.33 -0.95 -8.31
C PHE A 37 -13.03 0.01 -9.48
N PHE A 38 -11.86 0.67 -9.49
CA PHE A 38 -11.54 1.64 -10.53
C PHE A 38 -11.37 1.00 -11.90
N ARG A 39 -10.88 -0.25 -11.96
CA ARG A 39 -10.87 -1.03 -13.22
C ARG A 39 -12.27 -1.38 -13.70
N ALA A 40 -13.17 -1.77 -12.80
CA ALA A 40 -14.57 -2.04 -13.16
C ALA A 40 -15.30 -0.79 -13.67
N LEU A 41 -14.91 0.39 -13.20
CA LEU A 41 -15.38 1.67 -13.74
C LEU A 41 -14.75 2.06 -15.09
N GLY A 42 -13.68 1.38 -15.51
CA GLY A 42 -12.92 1.74 -16.70
C GLY A 42 -11.94 2.89 -16.50
N GLU A 43 -11.68 3.30 -15.26
CA GLU A 43 -10.89 4.49 -14.88
C GLU A 43 -9.68 4.15 -13.96
N PRO A 44 -8.80 3.21 -14.33
CA PRO A 44 -7.69 2.80 -13.47
C PRO A 44 -6.64 3.90 -13.25
N GLU A 45 -6.46 4.81 -14.22
CA GLU A 45 -5.52 5.93 -14.10
C GLU A 45 -5.97 6.92 -13.02
N LEU A 46 -7.28 7.18 -12.94
CA LEU A 46 -7.86 7.98 -11.87
C LEU A 46 -7.69 7.30 -10.51
N GLY A 47 -7.87 5.99 -10.44
CA GLY A 47 -7.61 5.21 -9.23
C GLY A 47 -6.14 5.27 -8.80
N ALA A 48 -5.20 5.24 -9.74
CA ALA A 48 -3.78 5.37 -9.43
C ALA A 48 -3.48 6.74 -8.81
N LEU A 49 -4.01 7.82 -9.40
CA LEU A 49 -3.82 9.18 -8.90
C LEU A 49 -4.47 9.42 -7.53
N LEU A 50 -5.72 8.97 -7.35
CA LEU A 50 -6.49 9.31 -6.14
C LEU A 50 -6.25 8.38 -4.96
N ILE A 51 -5.84 7.14 -5.21
CA ILE A 51 -5.69 6.13 -4.17
C ILE A 51 -4.23 5.72 -3.99
N CYS A 52 -3.54 5.37 -5.07
CA CYS A 52 -2.19 4.84 -4.95
C CYS A 52 -1.20 5.95 -4.57
N GLU A 53 -1.20 7.08 -5.29
CA GLU A 53 -0.23 8.17 -5.06
C GLU A 53 -0.28 8.74 -3.64
N THR A 54 -1.45 8.72 -2.98
CA THR A 54 -1.62 9.18 -1.59
C THR A 54 -0.68 8.48 -0.60
N ASP A 55 -0.27 7.24 -0.88
CA ASP A 55 0.70 6.53 -0.02
C ASP A 55 2.06 7.25 0.06
N PHE A 56 2.48 7.91 -1.02
CA PHE A 56 3.72 8.69 -1.04
C PHE A 56 3.57 10.00 -0.26
N ASP A 57 2.43 10.66 -0.38
CA ASP A 57 2.13 11.87 0.41
C ASP A 57 2.13 11.56 1.91
N ILE A 58 1.51 10.44 2.31
CA ILE A 58 1.50 9.95 3.69
C ILE A 58 2.93 9.67 4.17
N ALA A 59 3.75 8.99 3.37
CA ALA A 59 5.14 8.73 3.73
C ALA A 59 5.95 10.04 3.86
N SER A 60 5.71 11.01 2.98
CA SER A 60 6.41 12.30 2.98
C SER A 60 6.13 13.15 4.22
N ALA A 61 4.95 12.99 4.84
CA ALA A 61 4.57 13.69 6.06
C ALA A 61 5.46 13.36 7.27
N SER A 62 6.26 12.30 7.19
CA SER A 62 7.27 11.94 8.20
C SER A 62 8.55 12.79 8.14
N GLU A 63 8.63 13.78 7.25
CA GLU A 63 9.82 14.62 7.05
C GLU A 63 11.11 13.82 6.78
N GLY A 64 10.97 12.66 6.13
CA GLY A 64 12.08 11.80 5.72
C GLY A 64 12.43 10.68 6.72
N GLU A 65 11.77 10.62 7.88
CA GLU A 65 11.92 9.50 8.81
C GLU A 65 11.36 8.18 8.25
N VAL A 66 10.40 8.26 7.33
CA VAL A 66 9.82 7.14 6.61
C VAL A 66 9.99 7.38 5.11
N THR A 67 10.54 6.41 4.41
CA THR A 67 10.61 6.43 2.95
C THR A 67 9.84 5.24 2.38
N LEU A 68 9.11 5.47 1.30
CA LEU A 68 8.39 4.44 0.56
C LEU A 68 8.99 4.30 -0.83
N ASN A 69 9.37 3.08 -1.20
CA ASN A 69 9.60 2.71 -2.59
C ASN A 69 8.50 1.74 -3.05
N ARG A 70 7.95 2.00 -4.25
CA ARG A 70 6.97 1.14 -4.91
C ARG A 70 7.25 1.14 -6.41
N SER A 71 7.47 -0.04 -6.97
CA SER A 71 7.81 -0.22 -8.38
C SER A 71 6.62 -0.59 -9.26
N GLN A 72 5.56 -1.12 -8.68
CA GLN A 72 4.41 -1.66 -9.41
C GLN A 72 3.15 -1.63 -8.55
N THR A 73 1.99 -1.54 -9.21
CA THR A 73 0.68 -1.58 -8.56
C THR A 73 -0.28 -2.49 -9.33
N ILE A 74 -1.16 -3.18 -8.60
CA ILE A 74 -2.31 -3.88 -9.21
C ILE A 74 -3.13 -2.90 -10.02
N MET A 75 -3.38 -1.67 -9.54
CA MET A 75 -4.13 -0.64 -10.28
C MET A 75 -3.64 -0.49 -11.73
N GLN A 76 -2.31 -0.44 -11.94
CA GLN A 76 -1.66 -0.22 -13.23
C GLN A 76 -1.43 -1.47 -14.10
N GLY A 77 -1.88 -2.66 -13.70
CA GLY A 77 -1.68 -3.87 -14.53
C GLY A 77 -0.84 -4.96 -13.89
N ALA A 78 -0.12 -4.65 -12.81
CA ALA A 78 0.84 -5.58 -12.23
C ALA A 78 0.15 -6.71 -11.46
N PRO A 79 0.84 -7.85 -11.25
CA PRO A 79 0.31 -8.95 -10.44
C PRO A 79 0.21 -8.63 -8.94
N SER A 80 0.89 -7.59 -8.46
CA SER A 80 0.86 -7.14 -7.07
C SER A 80 1.24 -5.66 -6.94
N CYS A 81 0.94 -5.04 -5.80
CA CYS A 81 1.55 -3.78 -5.41
C CYS A 81 2.78 -4.05 -4.53
N THR A 82 3.90 -3.37 -4.78
CA THR A 82 5.08 -3.48 -3.92
C THR A 82 5.12 -2.35 -2.89
N PHE A 83 5.12 -2.69 -1.61
CA PHE A 83 5.35 -1.72 -0.55
C PHE A 83 6.70 -2.01 0.09
N ARG A 84 7.63 -1.05 0.01
CA ARG A 84 8.97 -1.15 0.57
C ARG A 84 9.25 0.08 1.42
N TYR A 85 8.86 0.01 2.68
CA TYR A 85 9.12 1.07 3.64
C TYR A 85 10.47 0.89 4.32
N LYS A 86 11.17 2.00 4.53
CA LYS A 86 12.33 2.09 5.41
C LYS A 86 12.08 3.16 6.46
N PHE A 87 12.56 2.90 7.67
CA PHE A 87 12.44 3.78 8.82
C PHE A 87 13.83 4.25 9.24
N ALA A 88 13.95 5.54 9.57
CA ALA A 88 15.14 6.05 10.22
C ALA A 88 15.36 5.35 11.58
N PRO A 89 16.62 5.21 12.03
CA PRO A 89 16.91 4.68 13.35
C PRO A 89 16.19 5.51 14.42
N ARG A 90 15.49 4.84 15.35
CA ARG A 90 14.94 5.52 16.52
C ARG A 90 16.09 6.04 17.39
N GLN A 91 16.11 7.33 17.67
CA GLN A 91 17.02 7.95 18.65
C GLN A 91 16.59 7.63 20.08
#